data_AF-A0A7G2IZ68-F1
#
_entry.id   AF-A0A7G2IZ68-F1
#
_cell.length_a   1.000
_cell.length_b   1.000
_cell.length_c   1.000
_cell.angle_alpha   90.00
_cell.angle_beta   90.00
_cell.angle_gamma   90.00
#
_symmetry.space_group_name_H-M   'P 1'
#
loop_
_entity.id
_entity.type
_entity.pdbx_description
1 polymer ?
#
loop_
_entity_poly.entity_id
_entity_poly.type
_entity_poly.pdbx_seq_one_letter_code
_entity_poly.pdbx_strand_id
1 'polypeptide(L)'
;MATIDSMNKDSTRLSDGPDWTFDLLDVYLAEIDRVAKLYRLDTYPHQIEVITSEQMMDAYSSVGMPINYPHWSFGKKFIETERLYKHGQQGLAYEIVINSNPCIAYLMEENTITMQALVMAHACYGHNSFFKNNYLFRSWTDASSIVDYLIFARNYITQCEERYGVDEVEKLLDSCHALMNYGVDRYKRPQKKSPYRKRKPGRKSREEYLQSQVNMLWRTLPKKEEEKSVAEARRYPSEPQENLLYFMEKNAPLLESWQREVLRIVRKVSQYFLSAETDAGDERGLGHFLALHHPQPPL
;
A
#
# COMPACT_ATOMS: atom_id res chain seq x y z
N MET A 1 -13.69 41.29 -3.81
CA MET A 1 -13.10 40.17 -3.05
C MET A 1 -14.23 39.63 -2.19
N ALA A 2 -14.95 38.62 -2.68
CA ALA A 2 -16.14 38.10 -1.99
C ALA A 2 -15.70 37.43 -0.68
N THR A 3 -16.20 37.93 0.43
CA THR A 3 -15.99 37.34 1.76
C THR A 3 -16.80 36.04 1.88
N ILE A 4 -16.27 35.13 2.70
CA ILE A 4 -16.71 33.74 2.97
C ILE A 4 -18.21 33.60 3.25
N ASP A 5 -18.87 34.70 3.64
CA ASP A 5 -20.26 34.78 4.07
C ASP A 5 -21.28 35.06 2.95
N SER A 6 -20.81 35.30 1.72
CA SER A 6 -21.65 35.84 0.63
C SER A 6 -22.14 34.81 -0.40
N MET A 7 -21.75 33.53 -0.28
CA MET A 7 -22.17 32.47 -1.21
C MET A 7 -22.95 31.37 -0.45
N ASN A 8 -24.27 31.38 -0.63
CA ASN A 8 -25.29 30.49 -0.05
C ASN A 8 -25.56 30.63 1.46
N LYS A 9 -26.51 31.52 1.78
CA LYS A 9 -27.34 31.44 3.00
C LYS A 9 -28.44 30.40 2.83
N ASP A 10 -28.08 29.15 2.58
CA ASP A 10 -29.00 28.07 2.95
C ASP A 10 -28.80 27.85 4.46
N SER A 11 -29.65 28.51 5.27
CA SER A 11 -29.56 28.45 6.74
C SER A 11 -30.11 27.13 7.32
N THR A 12 -30.53 26.23 6.43
CA THR A 12 -31.13 24.95 6.77
C THR A 12 -30.02 24.01 7.24
N ARG A 13 -29.99 23.73 8.55
CA ARG A 13 -29.02 22.79 9.12
C ARG A 13 -29.33 21.39 8.62
N LEU A 14 -28.28 20.65 8.25
CA LEU A 14 -28.39 19.22 7.98
C LEU A 14 -28.72 18.48 9.28
N SER A 15 -29.34 17.30 9.15
CA SER A 15 -29.71 16.44 10.27
C SER A 15 -28.48 15.94 11.01
N ASP A 16 -28.38 16.26 12.31
CA ASP A 16 -27.26 15.92 13.20
C ASP A 16 -27.59 14.77 14.19
N GLY A 17 -28.64 14.00 13.90
CA GLY A 17 -29.03 12.82 14.69
C GLY A 17 -27.98 11.68 14.67
N PRO A 18 -28.17 10.61 15.47
CA PRO A 18 -27.19 9.51 15.49
C PRO A 18 -27.25 8.65 14.22
N ASP A 19 -28.44 8.49 13.63
CA ASP A 19 -28.69 7.59 12.50
C ASP A 19 -28.31 8.23 11.16
N TRP A 20 -28.00 7.37 10.18
CA TRP A 20 -27.68 7.78 8.81
C TRP A 20 -28.44 6.93 7.80
N THR A 21 -28.64 7.48 6.60
CA THR A 21 -29.16 6.78 5.42
C THR A 21 -28.26 7.10 4.22
N PHE A 22 -28.28 6.26 3.18
CA PHE A 22 -27.51 6.54 1.96
C PHE A 22 -27.86 7.91 1.35
N ASP A 23 -29.15 8.26 1.32
CA ASP A 23 -29.60 9.57 0.85
C ASP A 23 -29.01 10.72 1.69
N LEU A 24 -28.94 10.55 3.02
CA LEU A 24 -28.36 11.55 3.89
C LEU A 24 -26.84 11.67 3.69
N LEU A 25 -26.14 10.55 3.50
CA LEU A 25 -24.72 10.55 3.16
C LEU A 25 -24.46 11.29 1.86
N ASP A 26 -25.28 11.10 0.83
CA ASP A 26 -25.14 11.82 -0.46
C ASP A 26 -25.32 13.34 -0.28
N VAL A 27 -26.26 13.77 0.57
CA VAL A 27 -26.43 15.19 0.91
C VAL A 27 -25.20 15.75 1.61
N TYR A 28 -24.67 15.04 2.60
CA TYR A 28 -23.44 15.43 3.28
C TYR A 28 -22.25 15.46 2.33
N LEU A 29 -22.12 14.47 1.44
CA LEU A 29 -21.06 14.38 0.45
C LEU A 29 -21.06 15.59 -0.49
N ALA A 30 -22.24 16.01 -0.96
CA ALA A 30 -22.40 17.16 -1.83
C ALA A 30 -21.99 18.47 -1.15
N GLU A 31 -22.34 18.65 0.13
CA GLU A 31 -21.93 19.84 0.88
C GLU A 31 -20.43 19.83 1.20
N ILE A 32 -19.87 18.66 1.53
CA ILE A 32 -18.42 18.52 1.73
C ILE A 32 -17.68 18.80 0.43
N ASP A 33 -18.15 18.30 -0.72
CA ASP A 33 -17.57 18.57 -2.04
C ASP A 33 -17.58 20.07 -2.36
N ARG A 34 -18.68 20.76 -2.07
CA ARG A 34 -18.80 22.21 -2.24
C ARG A 34 -17.74 22.97 -1.45
N VAL A 35 -17.54 22.58 -0.18
CA VAL A 35 -16.52 23.18 0.70
C VAL A 35 -15.11 22.81 0.24
N ALA A 36 -14.87 21.56 -0.15
CA ALA A 36 -13.57 21.10 -0.66
C ALA A 36 -13.14 21.88 -1.91
N LYS A 37 -14.08 22.13 -2.84
CA LYS A 37 -13.87 22.97 -4.03
C LYS A 37 -13.55 24.42 -3.68
N LEU A 38 -14.18 24.97 -2.64
CA LEU A 38 -13.86 26.31 -2.14
C LEU A 38 -12.39 26.40 -1.66
N TYR A 39 -11.92 25.38 -0.95
CA TYR A 39 -10.52 25.25 -0.53
C TYR A 39 -9.56 24.77 -1.63
N ARG A 40 -10.08 24.48 -2.84
CA ARG A 40 -9.31 24.03 -4.01
C ARG A 40 -8.54 22.74 -3.76
N LEU A 41 -9.13 21.81 -3.00
CA LEU A 41 -8.57 20.48 -2.84
C LEU A 41 -8.59 19.74 -4.19
N ASP A 42 -7.45 19.18 -4.58
CA ASP A 42 -7.33 18.38 -5.80
C ASP A 42 -7.35 16.89 -5.42
N THR A 43 -8.45 16.20 -5.74
CA THR A 43 -8.71 14.82 -5.31
C THR A 43 -8.93 13.89 -6.51
N TYR A 44 -8.73 12.59 -6.33
CA TYR A 44 -9.27 11.57 -7.23
C TYR A 44 -10.78 11.40 -6.98
N PRO A 45 -11.55 10.90 -7.96
CA PRO A 45 -12.93 10.49 -7.70
C PRO A 45 -12.95 9.50 -6.52
N HIS A 46 -13.84 9.71 -5.56
CA HIS A 46 -13.98 8.81 -4.42
C HIS A 46 -15.03 7.74 -4.71
N GLN A 47 -14.75 6.52 -4.27
CA GLN A 47 -15.67 5.40 -4.20
C GLN A 47 -15.87 5.07 -2.74
N ILE A 48 -17.07 5.34 -2.22
CA ILE A 48 -17.41 5.18 -0.81
C ILE A 48 -18.13 3.84 -0.64
N GLU A 49 -17.61 3.02 0.26
CA GLU A 49 -18.21 1.73 0.63
C GLU A 49 -18.41 1.68 2.15
N VAL A 50 -19.64 1.45 2.59
CA VAL A 50 -19.93 1.24 4.02
C VAL A 50 -19.79 -0.23 4.33
N ILE A 51 -19.00 -0.56 5.35
CA ILE A 51 -18.65 -1.93 5.72
C ILE A 51 -18.93 -2.20 7.19
N THR A 52 -19.19 -3.48 7.50
CA THR A 52 -19.41 -3.94 8.87
C THR A 52 -18.10 -3.97 9.67
N SER A 53 -18.19 -3.99 11.00
CA SER A 53 -17.02 -4.24 11.87
C SER A 53 -16.19 -5.47 11.46
N GLU A 54 -16.84 -6.56 11.03
CA GLU A 54 -16.16 -7.79 10.63
C GLU A 54 -15.37 -7.60 9.33
N GLN A 55 -15.99 -6.97 8.33
CA GLN A 55 -15.34 -6.63 7.07
C GLN A 55 -14.17 -5.66 7.29
N MET A 56 -14.30 -4.75 8.26
CA MET A 56 -13.20 -3.85 8.61
C MET A 56 -12.03 -4.59 9.24
N MET A 57 -12.27 -5.56 10.12
CA MET A 57 -11.20 -6.39 10.68
C MET A 57 -10.49 -7.19 9.59
N ASP A 58 -11.25 -7.75 8.65
CA ASP A 58 -10.70 -8.50 7.51
C ASP A 58 -9.82 -7.59 6.64
N ALA A 59 -10.33 -6.41 6.28
CA ALA A 59 -9.58 -5.41 5.55
C ALA A 59 -8.29 -5.01 6.31
N TYR A 60 -8.35 -4.75 7.62
CA TYR A 60 -7.18 -4.36 8.43
C TYR A 60 -6.13 -5.46 8.50
N SER A 61 -6.57 -6.72 8.62
CA SER A 61 -5.69 -7.89 8.64
C SER A 61 -4.94 -8.09 7.33
N SER A 62 -5.57 -7.69 6.22
CA SER A 62 -5.03 -7.71 4.85
C SER A 62 -4.31 -6.39 4.47
N VAL A 63 -3.96 -5.56 5.45
CA VAL A 63 -3.27 -4.26 5.28
C VAL A 63 -4.11 -3.25 4.48
N GLY A 64 -5.43 -3.29 4.66
CA GLY A 64 -6.38 -2.36 4.05
C GLY A 64 -6.74 -2.68 2.60
N MET A 65 -6.40 -3.86 2.06
CA MET A 65 -6.69 -4.23 0.68
C MET A 65 -7.53 -5.51 0.60
N PRO A 66 -8.73 -5.48 -0.02
CA PRO A 66 -9.61 -6.65 -0.12
C PRO A 66 -9.10 -7.72 -1.10
N ILE A 67 -8.12 -7.40 -1.95
CA ILE A 67 -7.55 -8.32 -2.94
C ILE A 67 -6.06 -8.55 -2.64
N ASN A 68 -5.77 -9.19 -1.52
CA ASN A 68 -4.42 -9.71 -1.27
C ASN A 68 -4.33 -11.19 -1.67
N TYR A 69 -3.12 -11.68 -1.85
CA TYR A 69 -2.90 -13.13 -1.94
C TYR A 69 -3.04 -13.75 -0.54
N PRO A 70 -3.51 -14.99 -0.44
CA PRO A 70 -3.64 -15.66 0.85
C PRO A 70 -2.26 -15.86 1.49
N HIS A 71 -2.16 -15.54 2.78
CA HIS A 71 -0.98 -15.81 3.59
C HIS A 71 -1.37 -15.94 5.06
N TRP A 72 -0.87 -16.95 5.77
CA TRP A 72 -1.29 -17.26 7.14
C TRP A 72 -1.02 -16.11 8.13
N SER A 73 0.00 -15.29 7.88
CA SER A 73 0.32 -14.15 8.74
C SER A 73 -0.81 -13.12 8.82
N PHE A 74 -1.59 -12.95 7.74
CA PHE A 74 -2.77 -12.09 7.71
C PHE A 74 -3.86 -12.67 8.62
N GLY A 75 -4.12 -13.98 8.54
CA GLY A 75 -5.06 -14.66 9.45
C GLY A 75 -4.65 -14.57 10.92
N LYS A 76 -3.35 -14.67 11.22
CA LYS A 76 -2.84 -14.44 12.59
C LYS A 76 -3.11 -13.01 13.06
N LYS A 77 -2.87 -12.02 12.20
CA LYS A 77 -3.14 -10.60 12.49
C LYS A 77 -4.63 -10.32 12.70
N PHE A 78 -5.49 -10.99 11.93
CA PHE A 78 -6.95 -10.94 12.09
C PHE A 78 -7.35 -11.39 13.49
N ILE A 79 -6.95 -12.60 13.89
CA ILE A 79 -7.30 -13.17 15.21
C ILE A 79 -6.78 -12.29 16.36
N GLU A 80 -5.58 -11.73 16.21
CA GLU A 80 -5.01 -10.79 17.19
C GLU A 80 -5.88 -9.53 17.32
N THR A 81 -6.23 -8.90 16.19
CA THR A 81 -7.03 -7.68 16.14
C THR A 81 -8.46 -7.91 16.67
N GLU A 82 -9.09 -9.00 16.25
CA GLU A 82 -10.42 -9.40 16.69
C GLU A 82 -10.46 -9.61 18.21
N ARG A 83 -9.45 -10.29 18.77
CA ARG A 83 -9.34 -10.49 20.22
C ARG A 83 -9.19 -9.16 20.96
N LEU A 84 -8.30 -8.29 20.52
CA LEU A 84 -8.08 -6.98 21.14
C LEU A 84 -9.36 -6.14 21.12
N TYR A 85 -10.10 -6.16 20.01
CA TYR A 85 -11.39 -5.48 19.89
C TYR A 85 -12.44 -6.05 20.83
N LYS A 86 -12.63 -7.38 20.84
CA LYS A 86 -13.60 -8.06 21.72
C LYS A 86 -13.34 -7.81 23.21
N HIS A 87 -12.08 -7.63 23.60
CA HIS A 87 -11.70 -7.32 24.99
C HIS A 87 -11.75 -5.81 25.29
N GLY A 88 -12.17 -4.97 24.34
CA GLY A 88 -12.20 -3.51 24.48
C GLY A 88 -10.82 -2.87 24.62
N GLN A 89 -9.75 -3.60 24.31
CA GLN A 89 -8.36 -3.13 24.42
C GLN A 89 -7.92 -2.27 23.24
N GLN A 90 -8.63 -2.37 22.11
CA GLN A 90 -8.39 -1.59 20.92
C GLN A 90 -9.73 -1.23 20.25
N GLY A 91 -9.95 0.06 19.95
CA GLY A 91 -11.06 0.48 19.10
C GLY A 91 -10.82 0.12 17.63
N LEU A 92 -11.88 -0.02 16.85
CA LEU A 92 -11.75 -0.07 15.38
C LEU A 92 -11.47 1.32 14.82
N ALA A 93 -10.83 1.36 13.65
CA ALA A 93 -10.68 2.60 12.91
C ALA A 93 -12.07 3.06 12.41
N TYR A 94 -12.32 4.36 12.30
CA TYR A 94 -13.60 4.81 11.73
C TYR A 94 -13.63 4.65 10.20
N GLU A 95 -12.46 4.46 9.59
CA GLU A 95 -12.23 4.36 8.16
C GLU A 95 -11.00 3.54 7.76
N ILE A 96 -11.02 3.06 6.50
CA ILE A 96 -9.83 2.58 5.78
C ILE A 96 -9.81 3.23 4.40
N VAL A 97 -8.67 3.78 3.99
CA VAL A 97 -8.52 4.44 2.69
C VAL A 97 -7.51 3.70 1.83
N ILE A 98 -7.93 3.30 0.63
CA ILE A 98 -7.03 2.83 -0.42
C ILE A 98 -6.80 3.97 -1.40
N ASN A 99 -5.55 4.40 -1.48
CA ASN A 99 -5.10 5.40 -2.44
C ASN A 99 -4.97 4.81 -3.86
N SER A 100 -6.11 4.62 -4.50
CA SER A 100 -6.27 4.24 -5.91
C SER A 100 -6.95 5.36 -6.70
N ASN A 101 -7.14 5.16 -8.02
CA ASN A 101 -7.98 6.03 -8.84
C ASN A 101 -9.07 5.18 -9.53
N PRO A 102 -10.32 5.17 -9.03
CA PRO A 102 -10.86 6.02 -7.95
C PRO A 102 -10.28 5.68 -6.56
N CYS A 103 -10.26 6.67 -5.67
CA CYS A 103 -9.85 6.50 -4.27
C CYS A 103 -10.95 5.75 -3.53
N ILE A 104 -10.65 4.58 -2.97
CA ILE A 104 -11.67 3.76 -2.27
C ILE A 104 -11.61 4.11 -0.78
N ALA A 105 -12.74 4.50 -0.21
CA ALA A 105 -12.88 4.81 1.20
C ALA A 105 -13.92 3.87 1.82
N TYR A 106 -13.48 3.07 2.78
CA TYR A 106 -14.32 2.21 3.58
C TYR A 106 -14.71 2.94 4.86
N LEU A 107 -16.01 3.09 5.12
CA LEU A 107 -16.52 3.68 6.36
C LEU A 107 -17.20 2.61 7.23
N MET A 108 -17.02 2.68 8.55
CA MET A 108 -17.78 1.81 9.46
C MET A 108 -19.27 2.14 9.44
N GLU A 109 -20.11 1.10 9.44
CA GLU A 109 -21.57 1.26 9.54
C GLU A 109 -22.02 1.80 10.90
N GLU A 110 -21.27 1.52 11.96
CA GLU A 110 -21.57 1.90 13.33
C GLU A 110 -21.27 3.39 13.63
N ASN A 111 -20.68 4.11 12.67
CA ASN A 111 -20.44 5.54 12.77
C ASN A 111 -21.76 6.32 12.80
N THR A 112 -21.87 7.31 13.69
CA THR A 112 -22.97 8.29 13.65
C THR A 112 -22.88 9.16 12.40
N ILE A 113 -23.95 9.83 11.97
CA ILE A 113 -23.88 10.71 10.79
C ILE A 113 -22.79 11.79 10.90
N THR A 114 -22.58 12.31 12.11
CA THR A 114 -21.54 13.31 12.38
C THR A 114 -20.14 12.72 12.22
N MET A 115 -19.94 11.47 12.64
CA MET A 115 -18.69 10.74 12.41
C MET A 115 -18.52 10.41 10.92
N GLN A 116 -19.57 9.94 10.24
CA GLN A 116 -19.52 9.71 8.79
C GLN A 116 -19.12 10.98 8.04
N ALA A 117 -19.72 12.12 8.37
CA ALA A 117 -19.38 13.40 7.76
C ALA A 117 -17.92 13.81 8.00
N LEU A 118 -17.42 13.63 9.24
CA LEU A 118 -16.02 13.91 9.59
C LEU A 118 -15.08 13.00 8.79
N VAL A 119 -15.36 11.70 8.78
CA VAL A 119 -14.58 10.71 8.04
C VAL A 119 -14.62 11.00 6.55
N MET A 120 -15.76 11.32 5.96
CA MET A 120 -15.86 11.67 4.54
C MET A 120 -15.00 12.90 4.22
N ALA A 121 -15.09 13.97 5.02
CA ALA A 121 -14.26 15.15 4.83
C ALA A 121 -12.76 14.85 4.99
N HIS A 122 -12.40 14.08 6.03
CA HIS A 122 -11.03 13.71 6.35
C HIS A 122 -10.44 12.75 5.30
N ALA A 123 -11.05 11.60 5.11
CA ALA A 123 -10.59 10.49 4.28
C ALA A 123 -10.84 10.71 2.78
N CYS A 124 -12.07 11.05 2.39
CA CYS A 124 -12.41 11.13 0.96
C CYS A 124 -11.82 12.38 0.29
N TYR A 125 -11.58 13.45 1.06
CA TYR A 125 -11.03 14.71 0.53
C TYR A 125 -9.66 15.06 1.09
N GLY A 126 -9.44 15.00 2.41
CA GLY A 126 -8.16 15.33 3.04
C GLY A 126 -7.03 14.39 2.62
N HIS A 127 -7.10 13.12 3.03
CA HIS A 127 -6.17 12.05 2.65
C HIS A 127 -6.01 11.98 1.14
N ASN A 128 -7.13 11.92 0.41
CA ASN A 128 -7.12 11.84 -1.05
C ASN A 128 -6.33 13.01 -1.70
N SER A 129 -6.58 14.25 -1.26
CA SER A 129 -5.86 15.42 -1.76
C SER A 129 -4.39 15.41 -1.36
N PHE A 130 -4.08 14.98 -0.14
CA PHE A 130 -2.70 14.82 0.32
C PHE A 130 -1.97 13.79 -0.54
N PHE A 131 -2.50 12.59 -0.68
CA PHE A 131 -1.90 11.50 -1.42
C PHE A 131 -1.75 11.78 -2.92
N LYS A 132 -2.74 12.44 -3.53
CA LYS A 132 -2.65 12.84 -4.95
C LYS A 132 -1.51 13.81 -5.21
N ASN A 133 -1.25 14.71 -4.26
CA ASN A 133 -0.23 15.77 -4.41
C ASN A 133 1.12 15.41 -3.78
N ASN A 134 1.18 14.40 -2.91
CA ASN A 134 2.39 13.97 -2.23
C ASN A 134 3.41 13.40 -3.23
N TYR A 135 4.63 13.93 -3.15
CA TYR A 135 5.71 13.58 -4.06
C TYR A 135 6.18 12.13 -3.93
N LEU A 136 6.22 11.57 -2.71
CA LEU A 136 6.63 10.19 -2.47
C LEU A 136 5.62 9.23 -3.11
N PHE A 137 4.33 9.49 -2.93
CA PHE A 137 3.28 8.70 -3.57
C PHE A 137 3.37 8.76 -5.10
N ARG A 138 3.47 9.97 -5.69
CA ARG A 138 3.60 10.10 -7.15
C ARG A 138 4.86 9.45 -7.74
N SER A 139 5.91 9.30 -6.94
CA SER A 139 7.20 8.76 -7.39
C SER A 139 7.28 7.24 -7.32
N TRP A 140 6.58 6.63 -6.37
CA TRP A 140 6.70 5.22 -6.03
C TRP A 140 5.44 4.40 -6.27
N THR A 141 4.28 5.05 -6.32
CA THR A 141 2.97 4.40 -6.51
C THR A 141 2.29 4.93 -7.77
N ASP A 142 1.59 4.06 -8.47
CA ASP A 142 0.70 4.43 -9.56
C ASP A 142 -0.71 4.03 -9.14
N ALA A 143 -1.43 4.98 -8.57
CA ALA A 143 -2.78 4.81 -8.02
C ALA A 143 -3.77 4.21 -9.04
N SER A 144 -3.54 4.41 -10.35
CA SER A 144 -4.39 3.86 -11.39
C SER A 144 -4.19 2.37 -11.66
N SER A 145 -3.04 1.81 -11.26
CA SER A 145 -2.65 0.43 -11.61
C SER A 145 -2.43 -0.49 -10.41
N ILE A 146 -2.54 0.04 -9.19
CA ILE A 146 -2.28 -0.75 -7.97
C ILE A 146 -3.30 -1.88 -7.81
N VAL A 147 -4.59 -1.61 -8.04
CA VAL A 147 -5.66 -2.62 -7.92
C VAL A 147 -5.44 -3.75 -8.93
N ASP A 148 -5.20 -3.42 -10.20
CA ASP A 148 -4.89 -4.41 -11.24
C ASP A 148 -3.65 -5.23 -10.91
N TYR A 149 -2.63 -4.59 -10.33
CA TYR A 149 -1.40 -5.26 -9.94
C TYR A 149 -1.62 -6.29 -8.83
N LEU A 150 -2.49 -6.00 -7.87
CA LEU A 150 -2.82 -6.89 -6.76
C LEU A 150 -3.65 -8.08 -7.26
N ILE A 151 -4.62 -7.85 -8.15
CA ILE A 151 -5.36 -8.93 -8.82
C ILE A 151 -4.38 -9.84 -9.57
N PHE A 152 -3.45 -9.26 -10.32
CA PHE A 152 -2.39 -10.01 -10.98
C PHE A 152 -1.55 -10.82 -9.99
N ALA A 153 -1.10 -10.21 -8.89
CA ALA A 153 -0.28 -10.87 -7.88
C ALA A 153 -1.00 -12.07 -7.24
N ARG A 154 -2.27 -11.91 -6.86
CA ARG A 154 -3.12 -12.98 -6.33
C ARG A 154 -3.23 -14.13 -7.33
N ASN A 155 -3.63 -13.84 -8.56
CA ASN A 155 -3.79 -14.86 -9.60
C ASN A 155 -2.47 -15.56 -9.92
N TYR A 156 -1.35 -14.83 -9.90
CA TYR A 156 -0.03 -15.39 -10.14
C TYR A 156 0.38 -16.37 -9.04
N ILE A 157 0.17 -16.02 -7.77
CA ILE A 157 0.48 -16.88 -6.63
C ILE A 157 -0.38 -18.13 -6.66
N THR A 158 -1.69 -18.02 -6.91
CA THR A 158 -2.57 -19.18 -7.08
C THR A 158 -2.11 -20.11 -8.20
N GLN A 159 -1.71 -19.56 -9.36
CA GLN A 159 -1.15 -20.37 -10.45
C GLN A 159 0.18 -21.05 -10.08
N CYS A 160 1.00 -20.40 -9.24
CA CYS A 160 2.21 -21.00 -8.72
C CYS A 160 1.90 -22.15 -7.76
N GLU A 161 0.91 -22.00 -6.87
CA GLU A 161 0.48 -23.05 -5.95
C GLU A 161 -0.03 -24.28 -6.71
N GLU A 162 -0.84 -24.07 -7.76
CA GLU A 162 -1.34 -25.13 -8.63
C GLU A 162 -0.21 -25.88 -9.37
N ARG A 163 0.86 -25.18 -9.76
CA ARG A 163 1.94 -25.75 -10.59
C ARG A 163 3.08 -26.36 -9.78
N TYR A 164 3.47 -25.71 -8.69
CA TYR A 164 4.68 -26.02 -7.92
C TYR A 164 4.36 -26.61 -6.52
N GLY A 165 3.09 -26.62 -6.13
CA GLY A 165 2.64 -27.09 -4.82
C GLY A 165 2.57 -25.96 -3.80
N VAL A 166 1.62 -26.07 -2.88
CA VAL A 166 1.36 -25.07 -1.83
C VAL A 166 2.58 -24.90 -0.91
N ASP A 167 3.14 -26.01 -0.40
CA ASP A 167 4.24 -25.99 0.56
C ASP A 167 5.49 -25.25 0.05
N GLU A 168 5.83 -25.40 -1.24
CA GLU A 168 7.01 -24.76 -1.82
C GLU A 168 6.81 -23.27 -2.07
N VAL A 169 5.59 -22.88 -2.47
CA VAL A 169 5.22 -21.48 -2.64
C VAL A 169 5.14 -20.77 -1.29
N GLU A 170 4.55 -21.41 -0.28
CA GLU A 170 4.43 -20.90 1.07
C GLU A 170 5.80 -20.67 1.71
N LYS A 171 6.73 -21.64 1.65
CA LYS A 171 8.11 -21.46 2.16
C LYS A 171 8.82 -20.25 1.54
N LEU A 172 8.62 -20.03 0.25
CA LEU A 172 9.19 -18.88 -0.44
C LEU A 172 8.53 -17.58 0.01
N LEU A 173 7.20 -17.55 0.09
CA LEU A 173 6.43 -16.40 0.54
C LEU A 173 6.80 -16.02 1.98
N ASP A 174 6.88 -16.99 2.89
CA ASP A 174 7.32 -16.81 4.27
C ASP A 174 8.69 -16.14 4.35
N SER A 175 9.63 -16.64 3.55
CA SER A 175 11.00 -16.09 3.48
C SER A 175 10.98 -14.65 2.97
N CYS A 176 10.13 -14.34 1.98
CA CYS A 176 9.98 -12.99 1.46
C CYS A 176 9.31 -12.05 2.47
N HIS A 177 8.28 -12.52 3.17
CA HIS A 177 7.56 -11.76 4.19
C HIS A 177 8.43 -11.46 5.41
N ALA A 178 9.32 -12.37 5.81
CA ALA A 178 10.31 -12.11 6.85
C ALA A 178 11.25 -10.95 6.50
N LEU A 179 11.50 -10.74 5.21
CA LEU A 179 12.39 -9.69 4.69
C LEU A 179 11.64 -8.46 4.15
N MET A 180 10.31 -8.41 4.31
CA MET A 180 9.43 -7.37 3.77
C MET A 180 9.88 -5.96 4.19
N ASN A 181 10.23 -5.79 5.47
CA ASN A 181 10.68 -4.52 6.05
C ASN A 181 12.05 -4.06 5.54
N TYR A 182 12.83 -4.96 4.93
CA TYR A 182 14.11 -4.68 4.28
C TYR A 182 13.98 -4.73 2.75
N GLY A 183 12.75 -4.75 2.23
CA GLY A 183 12.42 -4.82 0.81
C GLY A 183 12.27 -3.46 0.14
N VAL A 184 12.60 -2.36 0.82
CA VAL A 184 12.39 -1.01 0.32
C VAL A 184 13.65 -0.18 0.53
N ASP A 185 14.03 0.59 -0.49
CA ASP A 185 15.08 1.59 -0.33
C ASP A 185 14.45 2.82 0.34
N ARG A 186 14.79 3.09 1.60
CA ARG A 186 14.23 4.21 2.35
C ARG A 186 14.77 5.55 1.87
N TYR A 187 15.97 5.55 1.28
CA TYR A 187 16.71 6.78 0.95
C TYR A 187 17.12 6.93 -0.53
N LYS A 188 16.97 5.91 -1.37
CA LYS A 188 17.35 5.99 -2.80
C LYS A 188 16.16 6.35 -3.68
N ARG A 189 16.23 7.52 -4.33
CA ARG A 189 15.23 8.01 -5.31
C ARG A 189 15.08 7.05 -6.50
N PRO A 190 13.86 6.78 -7.00
CA PRO A 190 13.71 6.10 -8.28
C PRO A 190 13.99 7.13 -9.38
N GLN A 191 15.03 6.93 -10.18
CA GLN A 191 15.14 7.73 -11.40
C GLN A 191 13.97 7.40 -12.34
N LYS A 192 13.17 8.41 -12.70
CA LYS A 192 12.10 8.27 -13.71
C LYS A 192 12.70 7.63 -14.96
N LYS A 193 12.32 6.38 -15.24
CA LYS A 193 12.76 5.68 -16.44
C LYS A 193 12.11 6.37 -17.63
N SER A 194 12.93 7.07 -18.44
CA SER A 194 12.51 7.74 -19.68
C SER A 194 11.56 6.87 -20.52
N PRO A 195 10.49 7.45 -21.11
CA PRO A 195 9.54 6.73 -21.99
C PRO A 195 10.21 5.92 -23.11
N TYR A 196 11.41 6.32 -23.52
CA TYR A 196 12.20 5.62 -24.54
C TYR A 196 12.58 4.18 -24.13
N ARG A 197 12.62 3.88 -22.83
CA ARG A 197 12.96 2.55 -22.29
C ARG A 197 11.75 1.61 -22.18
N LYS A 198 10.51 2.11 -22.30
CA LYS A 198 9.28 1.29 -22.23
C LYS A 198 8.90 0.64 -23.57
N ARG A 199 9.43 1.11 -24.71
CA ARG A 199 9.01 0.71 -26.07
C ARG A 199 9.69 -0.53 -26.68
N LYS A 200 10.34 -1.40 -25.89
CA LYS A 200 10.85 -2.68 -26.43
C LYS A 200 9.92 -3.84 -26.09
N PRO A 201 9.05 -4.30 -27.00
CA PRO A 201 8.46 -5.63 -26.90
C PRO A 201 9.60 -6.63 -27.14
N GLY A 202 9.98 -7.38 -26.11
CA GLY A 202 11.12 -8.31 -26.17
C GLY A 202 11.78 -8.63 -24.83
N ARG A 203 11.11 -8.35 -23.69
CA ARG A 203 11.71 -8.58 -22.37
C ARG A 203 11.84 -10.07 -22.02
N LYS A 204 10.86 -10.89 -22.43
CA LYS A 204 10.92 -12.36 -22.30
C LYS A 204 12.08 -12.98 -23.11
N SER A 205 12.26 -12.57 -24.37
CA SER A 205 13.34 -13.10 -25.23
C SER A 205 14.74 -12.64 -24.81
N ARG A 206 14.87 -11.48 -24.17
CA ARG A 206 16.17 -11.00 -23.65
C ARG A 206 16.54 -11.65 -22.32
N GLU A 207 15.56 -12.01 -21.49
CA GLU A 207 15.75 -12.78 -20.26
C GLU A 207 16.18 -14.22 -20.57
N GLU A 208 15.53 -14.87 -21.54
CA GLU A 208 15.95 -16.18 -22.05
C GLU A 208 17.37 -16.16 -22.65
N TYR A 209 17.70 -15.11 -23.43
CA TYR A 209 19.03 -14.92 -24.01
C TYR A 209 20.13 -14.63 -22.97
N LEU A 210 19.82 -13.90 -21.89
CA LEU A 210 20.76 -13.66 -20.79
C LEU A 210 20.94 -14.92 -19.93
N GLN A 211 19.88 -15.70 -19.71
CA GLN A 211 19.96 -16.99 -19.02
C GLN A 211 20.77 -18.02 -19.81
N SER A 212 20.64 -18.06 -21.15
CA SER A 212 21.44 -18.95 -21.98
C SER A 212 22.93 -18.60 -21.96
N GLN A 213 23.28 -17.31 -21.91
CA GLN A 213 24.67 -16.84 -21.82
C GLN A 213 25.31 -17.17 -20.46
N VAL A 214 24.54 -17.00 -19.36
CA VAL A 214 25.03 -17.33 -18.01
C VAL A 214 25.24 -18.84 -17.87
N ASN A 215 24.26 -19.67 -18.26
CA ASN A 215 24.41 -21.14 -18.19
C ASN A 215 25.56 -21.69 -19.03
N MET A 216 25.88 -21.06 -20.17
CA MET A 216 27.02 -21.44 -21.01
C MET A 216 28.39 -21.12 -20.37
N LEU A 217 28.50 -19.98 -19.66
CA LEU A 217 29.74 -19.59 -18.97
C LEU A 217 30.06 -20.51 -17.78
N TRP A 218 29.05 -21.00 -17.06
CA TRP A 218 29.26 -21.86 -15.88
C TRP A 218 29.57 -23.33 -16.23
N ARG A 219 29.31 -23.75 -17.48
CA ARG A 219 29.47 -25.15 -17.91
C ARG A 219 30.85 -25.48 -18.47
N THR A 220 31.69 -24.47 -18.71
CA THR A 220 32.98 -24.61 -19.44
C THR A 220 34.23 -24.36 -18.59
N LEU A 221 34.09 -24.10 -17.28
CA LEU A 221 35.24 -23.89 -16.41
C LEU A 221 35.82 -25.23 -15.91
N PRO A 222 37.09 -25.55 -16.19
CA PRO A 222 37.77 -26.68 -15.56
C PRO A 222 37.94 -26.40 -14.06
N LYS A 223 37.66 -27.38 -13.19
CA LYS A 223 38.06 -27.31 -11.79
C LYS A 223 39.58 -27.38 -11.71
N LYS A 224 40.23 -26.23 -11.53
CA LYS A 224 41.67 -26.16 -11.23
C LYS A 224 41.82 -26.02 -9.71
N GLU A 225 42.37 -27.06 -9.08
CA GLU A 225 42.95 -26.94 -7.74
C GLU A 225 44.24 -26.15 -7.87
N GLU A 226 44.30 -24.93 -7.35
CA GLU A 226 45.55 -24.23 -7.07
C GLU A 226 45.31 -23.08 -6.07
N GLU A 227 45.76 -23.36 -4.85
CA GLU A 227 46.43 -22.52 -3.86
C GLU A 227 45.96 -21.09 -3.53
N LYS A 228 45.80 -20.92 -2.20
CA LYS A 228 45.48 -19.73 -1.43
C LYS A 228 46.33 -18.51 -1.83
N SER A 229 45.71 -17.57 -2.53
CA SER A 229 45.89 -16.15 -2.19
C SER A 229 44.59 -15.67 -1.57
N VAL A 230 44.65 -15.13 -0.35
CA VAL A 230 43.53 -14.41 0.24
C VAL A 230 43.40 -13.12 -0.55
N ALA A 231 42.78 -13.21 -1.73
CA ALA A 231 42.26 -12.06 -2.42
C ALA A 231 41.34 -11.37 -1.41
N GLU A 232 41.65 -10.14 -1.01
CA GLU A 232 40.72 -9.30 -0.28
C GLU A 232 39.37 -9.44 -0.98
N ALA A 233 38.42 -10.10 -0.31
CA ALA A 233 37.16 -10.48 -0.92
C ALA A 233 36.54 -9.19 -1.45
N ARG A 234 36.54 -9.01 -2.78
CA ARG A 234 35.93 -7.83 -3.41
C ARG A 234 34.55 -7.69 -2.81
N ARG A 235 34.33 -6.61 -2.05
CA ARG A 235 33.08 -6.42 -1.32
C ARG A 235 31.95 -6.41 -2.34
N TYR A 236 31.16 -7.48 -2.32
CA TYR A 236 30.04 -7.67 -3.23
C TYR A 236 28.75 -7.65 -2.41
N PRO A 237 27.79 -6.79 -2.75
CA PRO A 237 27.82 -5.74 -3.78
C PRO A 237 28.76 -4.57 -3.45
N SER A 238 29.21 -3.85 -4.49
CA SER A 238 30.14 -2.72 -4.40
C SER A 238 29.57 -1.53 -3.62
N GLU A 239 28.24 -1.40 -3.60
CA GLU A 239 27.53 -0.49 -2.71
C GLU A 239 26.58 -1.29 -1.81
N PRO A 240 26.43 -0.91 -0.53
CA PRO A 240 25.38 -1.45 0.33
C PRO A 240 24.02 -1.33 -0.35
N GLN A 241 23.31 -2.46 -0.45
CA GLN A 241 21.92 -2.50 -0.90
C GLN A 241 21.03 -2.58 0.34
N GLU A 242 20.22 -1.55 0.57
CA GLU A 242 19.24 -1.57 1.65
C GLU A 242 18.08 -2.51 1.30
N ASN A 243 17.68 -2.52 0.03
CA ASN A 243 16.65 -3.40 -0.48
C ASN A 243 17.17 -4.84 -0.74
N LEU A 244 17.05 -5.69 0.28
CA LEU A 244 17.47 -7.09 0.23
C LEU A 244 16.66 -7.91 -0.77
N LEU A 245 15.35 -7.65 -0.90
CA LEU A 245 14.49 -8.30 -1.89
C LEU A 245 14.92 -7.98 -3.33
N TYR A 246 15.26 -6.72 -3.61
CA TYR A 246 15.78 -6.30 -4.90
C TYR A 246 17.14 -6.92 -5.19
N PHE A 247 18.01 -6.98 -4.17
CA PHE A 247 19.31 -7.62 -4.30
C PHE A 247 19.15 -9.10 -4.67
N MET A 248 18.30 -9.85 -3.99
CA MET A 248 18.04 -11.26 -4.31
C MET A 248 17.40 -11.43 -5.70
N GLU A 249 16.43 -10.58 -6.07
CA GLU A 249 15.80 -10.59 -7.41
C GLU A 249 16.84 -10.50 -8.55
N LYS A 250 17.92 -9.75 -8.34
CA LYS A 250 18.95 -9.48 -9.37
C LYS A 250 20.16 -10.37 -9.31
N ASN A 251 20.51 -10.85 -8.12
CA ASN A 251 21.82 -11.46 -7.86
C ASN A 251 21.75 -12.93 -7.46
N ALA A 252 20.56 -13.50 -7.22
CA ALA A 252 20.44 -14.92 -6.89
C ALA A 252 20.37 -15.78 -8.17
N PRO A 253 21.45 -16.50 -8.54
CA PRO A 253 21.48 -17.28 -9.77
C PRO A 253 20.60 -18.53 -9.69
N LEU A 254 20.38 -19.05 -8.49
CA LEU A 254 19.63 -20.29 -8.23
C LEU A 254 18.11 -20.11 -8.25
N LEU A 255 17.61 -18.86 -8.22
CA LEU A 255 16.17 -18.62 -8.25
C LEU A 255 15.60 -18.88 -9.64
N GLU A 256 14.57 -19.72 -9.70
CA GLU A 256 13.76 -19.95 -10.89
C GLU A 256 12.98 -18.68 -11.28
N SER A 257 12.49 -18.64 -12.52
CA SER A 257 11.76 -17.48 -13.04
C SER A 257 10.52 -17.14 -12.21
N TRP A 258 9.80 -18.16 -11.73
CA TRP A 258 8.60 -17.94 -10.91
C TRP A 258 8.93 -17.42 -9.52
N GLN A 259 9.99 -17.95 -8.89
CA GLN A 259 10.43 -17.49 -7.57
C GLN A 259 10.84 -16.02 -7.61
N ARG A 260 11.53 -15.58 -8.67
CA ARG A 260 11.89 -14.16 -8.85
C ARG A 260 10.68 -13.25 -8.98
N GLU A 261 9.62 -13.70 -9.65
CA GLU A 261 8.40 -12.90 -9.77
C GLU A 261 7.67 -12.82 -8.42
N VAL A 262 7.65 -13.90 -7.62
CA VAL A 262 7.15 -13.86 -6.22
C VAL A 262 7.91 -12.84 -5.38
N LEU A 263 9.26 -12.86 -5.40
CA LEU A 263 10.07 -11.85 -4.70
C LEU A 263 9.71 -10.42 -5.14
N ARG A 264 9.50 -10.23 -6.45
CA ARG A 264 9.12 -8.93 -7.02
C ARG A 264 7.71 -8.50 -6.62
N ILE A 265 6.78 -9.45 -6.50
CA ILE A 265 5.43 -9.22 -5.99
C ILE A 265 5.51 -8.70 -4.57
N VAL A 266 6.12 -9.46 -3.66
CA VAL A 266 6.26 -9.07 -2.25
C VAL A 266 6.92 -7.70 -2.15
N ARG A 267 8.06 -7.50 -2.83
CA ARG A 267 8.78 -6.22 -2.83
C ARG A 267 7.94 -5.02 -3.23
N LYS A 268 7.15 -5.13 -4.30
CA LYS A 268 6.29 -4.04 -4.78
C LYS A 268 5.15 -3.75 -3.80
N VAL A 269 4.57 -4.79 -3.21
CA VAL A 269 3.54 -4.68 -2.18
C VAL A 269 4.12 -4.02 -0.92
N SER A 270 5.30 -4.45 -0.45
CA SER A 270 6.00 -3.82 0.68
C SER A 270 6.29 -2.35 0.45
N GLN A 271 6.71 -2.00 -0.77
CA GLN A 271 7.04 -0.63 -1.14
C GLN A 271 5.81 0.29 -1.15
N TYR A 272 4.67 -0.21 -1.61
CA TYR A 272 3.41 0.51 -1.52
C TYR A 272 3.05 0.79 -0.05
N PHE A 273 3.08 -0.24 0.80
CA PHE A 273 2.69 -0.10 2.21
C PHE A 273 3.66 0.72 3.05
N LEU A 274 4.97 0.65 2.80
CA LEU A 274 5.92 1.51 3.50
C LEU A 274 5.67 2.99 3.19
N SER A 275 5.33 3.30 1.94
CA SER A 275 4.99 4.68 1.54
C SER A 275 3.74 5.17 2.28
N ALA A 276 2.75 4.29 2.48
CA ALA A 276 1.56 4.59 3.26
C ALA A 276 1.83 4.70 4.77
N GLU A 277 2.64 3.82 5.35
CA GLU A 277 2.91 3.80 6.79
C GLU A 277 3.78 4.99 7.24
N THR A 278 4.74 5.40 6.41
CA THR A 278 5.61 6.56 6.70
C THR A 278 4.77 7.83 6.80
N ASP A 279 3.77 7.98 5.92
CA ASP A 279 2.88 9.13 5.90
C ASP A 279 1.78 9.04 6.99
N ALA A 280 1.26 7.83 7.30
CA ALA A 280 0.36 7.62 8.45
C ALA A 280 1.05 7.91 9.81
N GLY A 281 2.38 7.83 9.87
CA GLY A 281 3.18 8.30 10.99
C GLY A 281 3.18 9.83 11.12
N ASP A 282 3.23 10.55 10.00
CA ASP A 282 3.16 12.02 9.93
C ASP A 282 1.74 12.51 10.29
N GLU A 283 0.70 11.77 9.85
CA GLU A 283 -0.70 12.04 10.20
C GLU A 283 -1.05 11.72 11.65
N ARG A 284 -0.49 10.66 12.25
CA ARG A 284 -0.57 10.44 13.71
C ARG A 284 0.06 11.58 14.49
N GLY A 285 1.10 12.22 13.94
CA GLY A 285 1.67 13.46 14.47
C GLY A 285 0.69 14.64 14.44
N LEU A 286 -0.06 14.81 13.35
CA LEU A 286 -1.11 15.84 13.22
C LEU A 286 -2.31 15.57 14.15
N GLY A 287 -2.73 14.30 14.30
CA GLY A 287 -3.77 13.91 15.27
C GLY A 287 -3.35 14.16 16.72
N HIS A 288 -2.09 13.93 17.06
CA HIS A 288 -1.53 14.28 18.37
C HIS A 288 -1.45 15.81 18.59
N PHE A 289 -1.14 16.57 17.53
CA PHE A 289 -1.12 18.04 17.57
C PHE A 289 -2.51 18.65 17.80
N LEU A 290 -3.56 18.08 17.21
CA LEU A 290 -4.95 18.49 17.47
C LEU A 290 -5.40 18.10 18.90
N ALA A 291 -4.99 16.94 19.40
CA ALA A 291 -5.31 16.50 20.76
C ALA A 291 -4.65 17.36 21.85
N LEU A 292 -3.45 17.89 21.60
CA LEU A 292 -2.71 18.75 22.55
C LEU A 292 -3.18 20.21 22.60
N HIS A 293 -4.02 20.65 21.65
CA HIS A 293 -4.49 22.03 21.57
C HIS A 293 -5.97 22.22 21.96
N HIS A 294 -6.59 21.26 22.64
CA HIS A 294 -7.85 21.52 23.34
C HIS A 294 -7.62 22.50 24.51
N PRO A 295 -8.26 23.69 24.52
CA PRO A 295 -8.30 24.49 25.73
C PRO A 295 -9.08 23.70 26.79
N GLN A 296 -8.43 23.46 27.93
CA GLN A 296 -9.07 22.86 29.10
C GLN A 296 -10.33 23.69 29.44
N PRO A 297 -11.49 23.07 29.66
CA PRO A 297 -12.67 23.80 30.10
C PRO A 297 -12.38 24.43 31.47
N PRO A 298 -12.85 25.67 31.74
CA PRO A 298 -12.65 26.28 33.04
C PRO A 298 -13.40 25.49 34.11
N LEU A 299 -12.72 25.32 35.26
CA LEU A 299 -13.24 24.72 36.50
C LEU A 299 -14.51 25.43 37.00
#